data_AF-A0A9X6YJT3-F1
#
_entry.id   AF-A0A9X6YJT3-F1
#
_cell.length_a   1.000
_cell.length_b   1.000
_cell.length_c   1.000
_cell.angle_alpha   90.00
_cell.angle_beta   90.00
_cell.angle_gamma   90.00
#
_symmetry.space_group_name_H-M   'P 1'
#
loop_
_entity.id
_entity.type
_entity.pdbx_description
1 polymer ?
#
loop_
_entity_poly.entity_id
_entity_poly.type
_entity_poly.pdbx_seq_one_letter_code
_entity_poly.pdbx_strand_id
1 'polypeptide(L)'
;MEQKKCRFCHSLLTNTFLDLGVSPLANSFVAPESSYKMEPFYPLHTFVCHSCLLVQLDEFESPQNIFHNYLYFSSYSSSWLLHAKQYVEMSIKRFNLTKHSKVIEIASNDGYLLQYFKKENIETLGIEPAKNVADIAIKKGIPTHVNFFSNDLAKK
;
A
#
# COMPACT_ATOMS: atom_id res chain seq x y z
N MET A 1 -14.80 7.71 -25.70
CA MET A 1 -14.39 7.98 -24.30
C MET A 1 -14.98 6.89 -23.44
N GLU A 2 -14.12 6.10 -22.80
CA GLU A 2 -14.57 5.05 -21.89
C GLU A 2 -15.32 5.70 -20.71
N GLN A 3 -16.50 5.18 -20.38
CA GLN A 3 -17.31 5.73 -19.30
C GLN A 3 -16.69 5.36 -17.95
N LYS A 4 -16.33 6.37 -17.14
CA LYS A 4 -15.73 6.15 -15.81
C LYS A 4 -16.75 5.48 -14.88
N LYS A 5 -16.40 4.32 -14.34
CA LYS A 5 -17.23 3.54 -13.40
C LYS A 5 -16.61 3.56 -12.02
N CYS A 6 -17.45 3.58 -10.98
CA CYS A 6 -17.02 3.43 -9.61
C CYS A 6 -16.33 2.08 -9.42
N ARG A 7 -15.12 2.07 -8.84
CA ARG A 7 -14.34 0.86 -8.55
C ARG A 7 -15.03 -0.09 -7.56
N PHE A 8 -15.97 0.43 -6.76
CA PHE A 8 -16.66 -0.35 -5.73
C PHE A 8 -18.01 -0.91 -6.20
N CYS A 9 -18.92 -0.05 -6.68
CA CYS A 9 -20.29 -0.44 -7.05
C CYS A 9 -20.59 -0.40 -8.55
N HIS A 10 -19.61 -0.04 -9.39
CA HIS A 10 -19.72 0.03 -10.85
C HIS A 10 -20.71 1.07 -11.41
N SER A 11 -21.37 1.88 -10.58
CA SER A 11 -22.18 3.02 -11.04
C SER A 11 -21.32 4.03 -11.81
N LEU A 12 -21.93 4.72 -12.76
CA LEU A 12 -21.25 5.75 -13.54
C LEU A 12 -20.82 6.93 -12.66
N LEU A 13 -19.59 7.40 -12.87
CA LEU A 13 -19.02 8.57 -12.21
C LEU A 13 -19.27 9.80 -13.08
N THR A 14 -20.20 10.64 -12.62
CA THR A 14 -20.62 11.88 -13.31
C THR A 14 -20.33 13.14 -12.51
N ASN A 15 -20.07 13.00 -11.21
CA ASN A 15 -19.98 14.12 -10.29
C ASN A 15 -18.52 14.35 -9.90
N THR A 16 -17.97 15.50 -10.31
CA THR A 16 -16.70 16.01 -9.79
C THR A 16 -16.84 16.26 -8.30
N PHE A 17 -15.90 15.74 -7.51
CA PHE A 17 -15.74 16.09 -6.11
C PHE A 17 -14.78 17.27 -5.96
N LEU A 18 -13.56 17.11 -6.50
CA LEU A 18 -12.52 18.14 -6.50
C LEU A 18 -11.59 17.92 -7.70
N ASP A 19 -11.26 19.02 -8.39
CA ASP A 19 -10.28 19.05 -9.47
C ASP A 19 -9.12 19.98 -9.07
N LEU A 20 -7.92 19.43 -8.99
CA LEU A 20 -6.68 20.14 -8.65
C LEU A 20 -5.79 20.38 -9.88
N GLY A 21 -6.29 20.09 -11.09
CA GLY A 21 -5.53 20.20 -12.33
C GLY A 21 -4.63 18.99 -12.56
N VAL A 22 -3.36 19.22 -12.89
CA VAL A 22 -2.39 18.15 -13.16
C VAL A 22 -1.22 18.22 -12.17
N SER A 23 -0.67 17.07 -11.81
CA SER A 23 0.48 16.96 -10.89
C SER A 23 1.37 15.77 -11.24
N PRO A 24 2.67 15.82 -10.93
CA PRO A 24 3.54 14.66 -11.06
C PRO A 24 3.24 13.65 -9.95
N LEU A 25 3.82 12.45 -10.04
CA LEU A 25 3.71 11.46 -8.98
C LEU A 25 4.47 11.92 -7.73
N ALA A 26 3.78 11.98 -6.60
CA ALA A 26 4.29 12.58 -5.36
C ALA A 26 5.60 11.96 -4.83
N ASN A 27 5.85 10.67 -5.10
CA ASN A 27 7.01 9.93 -4.60
C ASN A 27 8.06 9.64 -5.69
N SER A 28 7.97 10.28 -6.86
CA SER A 28 8.90 10.09 -7.98
C SER A 28 9.99 11.17 -7.99
N PHE A 29 10.85 11.17 -6.97
CA PHE A 29 11.92 12.17 -6.85
C PHE A 29 12.90 12.09 -8.02
N VAL A 30 13.17 13.25 -8.64
CA VAL A 30 14.11 13.39 -9.75
C VAL A 30 15.51 13.63 -9.21
N ALA A 31 16.46 12.78 -9.60
CA ALA A 31 17.86 12.97 -9.24
C ALA A 31 18.41 14.25 -9.91
N PRO A 32 19.29 15.02 -9.25
CA PRO A 32 19.79 16.30 -9.78
C PRO A 32 20.34 16.21 -11.22
N GLU A 33 21.07 15.15 -11.52
CA GLU A 33 21.64 14.85 -12.83
C GLU A 33 20.61 14.50 -13.92
N SER A 34 19.34 14.30 -13.54
CA SER A 34 18.22 14.05 -14.47
C SER A 34 17.20 15.19 -14.49
N SER A 35 17.50 16.33 -13.87
CA SER A 35 16.60 17.49 -13.77
C SER A 35 16.19 18.11 -15.12
N TYR A 36 16.93 17.84 -16.19
CA TYR A 36 16.61 18.28 -17.55
C TYR A 36 15.62 17.37 -18.30
N LYS A 37 15.29 16.19 -17.74
CA LYS A 37 14.36 15.25 -18.38
C LYS A 37 12.92 15.71 -18.21
N MET A 38 12.07 15.35 -19.17
CA MET A 38 10.63 15.57 -19.04
C MET A 38 10.06 14.76 -17.87
N GLU A 39 9.15 15.37 -17.13
CA GLU A 39 8.41 14.74 -16.05
C GLU A 39 6.95 14.55 -16.48
N PRO A 40 6.37 13.35 -16.31
CA PRO A 40 4.98 13.12 -16.63
C PRO A 40 4.05 13.72 -15.56
N PHE A 41 2.98 14.37 -16.02
CA PHE A 41 1.95 14.96 -15.18
C PHE A 41 0.62 14.27 -15.44
N TYR A 42 -0.12 13.98 -14.38
CA TYR A 42 -1.39 13.25 -14.44
C TYR A 42 -2.52 14.12 -13.86
N PRO A 43 -3.76 13.99 -14.36
CA PRO A 43 -4.89 14.70 -13.77
C PRO A 43 -5.12 14.30 -12.31
N LEU A 44 -5.14 15.27 -11.42
CA LEU A 44 -5.54 15.10 -10.03
C LEU A 44 -7.00 15.51 -9.87
N HIS A 45 -7.87 14.75 -10.55
CA HIS A 45 -9.30 15.00 -10.63
C HIS A 45 -10.08 13.85 -9.97
N THR A 46 -10.71 14.15 -8.83
CA THR A 46 -11.50 13.21 -8.05
C THR A 46 -12.99 13.29 -8.37
N PHE A 47 -13.64 12.13 -8.34
CA PHE A 47 -15.07 11.98 -8.53
C PHE A 47 -15.69 11.41 -7.25
N VAL A 48 -16.93 11.80 -6.96
CA VAL A 48 -17.75 11.17 -5.92
C VAL A 48 -18.83 10.31 -6.57
N CYS A 49 -18.92 9.05 -6.16
CA CYS A 49 -19.99 8.18 -6.64
C CYS A 49 -21.32 8.58 -5.99
N HIS A 50 -22.34 8.90 -6.81
CA HIS A 50 -23.67 9.24 -6.30
C HIS A 50 -24.39 8.07 -5.61
N SER A 51 -23.99 6.82 -5.89
CA SER A 51 -24.63 5.62 -5.36
C SER A 51 -24.02 5.17 -4.03
N CYS A 52 -22.70 5.06 -3.93
CA CYS A 52 -22.01 4.52 -2.74
C CYS A 52 -21.15 5.55 -2.00
N LEU A 53 -21.12 6.80 -2.46
CA LEU A 53 -20.36 7.92 -1.87
C LEU A 53 -18.83 7.75 -1.86
N LEU A 54 -18.28 6.75 -2.55
CA LEU A 54 -16.83 6.59 -2.69
C LEU A 54 -16.26 7.74 -3.51
N VAL A 55 -15.37 8.51 -2.88
CA VAL A 55 -14.50 9.47 -3.56
C VAL A 55 -13.29 8.73 -4.12
N GLN A 56 -13.00 8.89 -5.40
CA GLN A 56 -11.91 8.18 -6.08
C GLN A 56 -11.31 8.99 -7.23
N LEU A 57 -10.05 8.70 -7.53
CA LEU A 57 -9.37 9.14 -8.75
C LEU A 57 -9.65 8.15 -9.89
N ASP A 58 -9.43 8.62 -11.12
CA ASP A 58 -9.27 7.72 -12.27
C ASP A 58 -7.99 6.88 -12.13
N GLU A 59 -7.81 5.90 -13.01
CA GLU A 59 -6.55 5.15 -13.12
C GLU A 59 -5.70 5.74 -14.25
N PHE A 60 -4.58 6.36 -13.89
CA PHE A 60 -3.68 7.00 -14.84
C PHE A 60 -2.32 6.30 -14.96
N GLU A 61 -1.95 5.48 -13.96
CA GLU A 61 -0.69 4.76 -13.92
C GLU A 61 -0.88 3.37 -13.31
N SER A 62 -0.04 2.44 -13.75
CA SER A 62 -0.09 1.06 -13.27
C SER A 62 0.48 0.94 -11.85
N PRO A 63 -0.06 0.06 -10.99
CA PRO A 63 0.54 -0.23 -9.69
C PRO A 63 2.01 -0.65 -9.80
N GLN A 64 2.38 -1.38 -10.86
CA GLN A 64 3.75 -1.81 -11.10
C GLN A 64 4.70 -0.62 -11.25
N ASN A 65 4.31 0.41 -12.00
CA ASN A 65 5.13 1.61 -12.17
C ASN A 65 5.25 2.42 -10.88
N ILE A 66 4.19 2.46 -10.06
CA ILE A 66 4.17 3.22 -8.80
C ILE A 66 5.00 2.54 -7.71
N PHE A 67 4.95 1.20 -7.61
CA PHE A 67 5.51 0.46 -6.47
C PHE A 67 6.78 -0.35 -6.77
N HIS A 68 7.40 -0.21 -7.94
CA HIS A 68 8.61 -0.97 -8.28
C HIS A 68 9.84 -0.62 -7.40
N ASN A 69 10.14 0.66 -7.23
CA ASN A 69 11.23 1.14 -6.36
C ASN A 69 10.67 2.14 -5.34
N TYR A 70 10.21 1.60 -4.21
CA TYR A 70 9.45 2.39 -3.24
C TYR A 70 10.39 3.02 -2.20
N LEU A 71 10.36 4.34 -2.07
CA LEU A 71 11.30 5.08 -1.22
C LEU A 71 10.81 5.22 0.23
N TYR A 72 9.57 4.85 0.51
CA TYR A 72 8.96 5.01 1.83
C TYR A 72 9.13 3.76 2.69
N PHE A 73 9.79 3.92 3.84
CA PHE A 73 10.01 2.90 4.85
C PHE A 73 9.21 3.23 6.10
N SER A 74 8.19 2.43 6.39
CA SER A 74 7.28 2.66 7.53
C SER A 74 8.01 2.67 8.87
N SER A 75 9.11 1.91 9.01
CA SER A 75 9.86 1.85 10.27
C SER A 75 10.69 3.10 10.58
N TYR A 76 10.78 4.09 9.69
CA TYR A 76 11.50 5.34 9.96
C TYR A 76 10.78 6.26 10.93
N SER A 77 9.45 6.10 11.08
CA SER A 77 8.66 6.87 12.03
C SER A 77 8.51 6.14 13.36
N SER A 78 9.10 6.70 14.42
CA SER A 78 9.00 6.13 15.77
C SER A 78 7.57 6.17 16.32
N SER A 79 6.79 7.21 15.99
CA SER A 79 5.38 7.30 16.35
C SER A 79 4.54 6.25 15.62
N TRP A 80 4.87 5.94 14.36
CA TRP A 80 4.21 4.88 13.60
C TRP A 80 4.54 3.50 14.15
N LEU A 81 5.78 3.25 14.56
CA LEU A 81 6.18 2.02 15.24
C LEU A 81 5.46 1.84 16.58
N LEU A 82 5.30 2.91 17.36
CA LEU A 82 4.52 2.87 18.60
C LEU A 82 3.05 2.51 18.31
N HIS A 83 2.44 3.15 17.31
CA HIS A 83 1.08 2.85 16.88
C HIS A 83 0.94 1.38 16.44
N ALA A 84 1.85 0.89 15.60
CA ALA A 84 1.88 -0.49 15.12
C ALA A 84 1.95 -1.49 16.29
N LYS A 85 2.84 -1.24 17.27
CA LYS A 85 2.94 -2.07 18.47
C LYS A 85 1.63 -2.11 19.25
N GLN A 86 1.04 -0.95 19.52
CA GLN A 86 -0.24 -0.84 20.24
C GLN A 86 -1.37 -1.55 19.49
N TYR A 87 -1.40 -1.43 18.16
CA TYR A 87 -2.37 -2.13 17.33
C TYR A 87 -2.22 -3.66 17.42
N VAL A 88 -0.98 -4.17 17.43
CA VAL A 88 -0.72 -5.62 17.58
C VAL A 88 -1.17 -6.11 18.96
N GLU A 89 -0.80 -5.43 20.04
CA GLU A 89 -1.22 -5.77 21.40
C GLU A 89 -2.75 -5.79 21.52
N MET A 90 -3.42 -4.76 20.99
CA MET A 90 -4.88 -4.68 20.94
C MET A 90 -5.48 -5.84 20.12
N SER A 91 -4.94 -6.13 18.95
CA SER A 91 -5.48 -7.15 18.02
C SER A 91 -5.33 -8.56 18.58
N ILE A 92 -4.19 -8.87 19.20
CA ILE A 92 -3.96 -10.15 19.88
C ILE A 92 -5.02 -10.37 20.95
N LYS A 93 -5.26 -9.36 21.81
CA LYS A 93 -6.29 -9.44 22.85
C LYS A 93 -7.70 -9.54 22.27
N ARG A 94 -8.03 -8.72 21.26
CA ARG A 94 -9.38 -8.63 20.68
C ARG A 94 -9.79 -9.93 19.99
N PHE A 95 -8.87 -10.57 19.28
CA PHE A 95 -9.16 -11.75 18.47
C PHE A 95 -8.65 -13.05 19.11
N ASN A 96 -8.11 -12.99 20.34
CA ASN A 96 -7.48 -14.12 21.03
C ASN A 96 -6.43 -14.81 20.15
N LEU A 97 -5.57 -14.03 19.49
CA LEU A 97 -4.53 -14.59 18.63
C LEU A 97 -3.50 -15.30 19.50
N THR A 98 -3.05 -16.46 19.03
CA THR A 98 -2.08 -17.29 19.73
C THR A 98 -0.96 -17.70 18.78
N LYS A 99 0.04 -18.43 19.28
CA LYS A 99 1.07 -19.07 18.44
C LYS A 99 0.52 -20.04 17.37
N HIS A 100 -0.75 -20.44 17.48
CA HIS A 100 -1.44 -21.27 16.49
C HIS A 100 -2.16 -20.44 15.42
N SER A 101 -2.18 -19.12 15.57
CA SER A 101 -2.70 -18.20 14.58
C SER A 101 -1.64 -17.87 13.54
N LYS A 102 -2.10 -17.49 12.35
CA LYS A 102 -1.28 -16.97 11.26
C LYS A 102 -1.77 -15.59 10.86
N VAL A 103 -0.85 -14.63 10.77
CA VAL A 103 -1.13 -13.25 10.37
C VAL A 103 -0.47 -12.99 9.03
N ILE A 104 -1.26 -12.54 8.05
CA ILE A 104 -0.77 -12.15 6.74
C ILE A 104 -1.04 -10.67 6.55
N GLU A 105 -0.02 -9.91 6.14
CA GLU A 105 -0.14 -8.48 5.86
C GLU A 105 0.10 -8.21 4.37
N ILE A 106 -0.89 -7.62 3.70
CA ILE A 106 -0.78 -7.12 2.32
C ILE A 106 -0.16 -5.73 2.36
N ALA A 107 0.81 -5.49 1.47
CA ALA A 107 1.65 -4.28 1.48
C ALA A 107 2.41 -4.11 2.81
N SER A 108 3.06 -5.19 3.27
CA SER A 108 3.72 -5.27 4.58
C SER A 108 4.93 -4.35 4.75
N ASN A 109 5.37 -3.69 3.68
CA ASN A 109 6.52 -2.80 3.67
C ASN A 109 7.76 -3.48 4.28
N ASP A 110 8.54 -2.76 5.08
CA ASP A 110 9.80 -3.20 5.69
C ASP A 110 9.61 -4.07 6.94
N GLY A 111 8.41 -4.65 7.09
CA GLY A 111 8.00 -5.52 8.19
C GLY A 111 7.71 -4.78 9.50
N TYR A 112 7.45 -3.47 9.44
CA TYR A 112 7.24 -2.64 10.63
C TYR A 112 6.16 -3.17 11.58
N LEU A 113 5.08 -3.75 11.07
CA LEU A 113 3.96 -4.30 11.86
C LEU A 113 4.23 -5.75 12.27
N LEU A 114 4.54 -6.61 11.30
CA LEU A 114 4.73 -8.07 11.52
C LEU A 114 5.83 -8.40 12.53
N GLN A 115 6.84 -7.53 12.70
CA GLN A 115 7.87 -7.73 13.72
C GLN A 115 7.29 -7.87 15.13
N TYR A 116 6.15 -7.23 15.44
CA TYR A 116 5.54 -7.26 16.76
C TYR A 116 4.73 -8.55 16.96
N PHE A 117 4.02 -9.04 15.93
CA PHE A 117 3.39 -10.37 15.97
C PHE A 117 4.44 -11.48 16.13
N LYS A 118 5.58 -11.36 15.42
CA LYS A 118 6.68 -12.31 15.54
C LYS A 118 7.27 -12.37 16.95
N LYS A 119 7.36 -11.24 17.67
CA LYS A 119 7.83 -11.21 19.07
C LYS A 119 6.93 -12.02 20.01
N GLU A 120 5.65 -12.13 19.68
CA GLU A 120 4.66 -12.94 20.41
C GLU A 120 4.59 -14.40 19.91
N ASN A 121 5.55 -14.83 19.09
CA ASN A 121 5.63 -16.17 18.48
C ASN A 121 4.42 -16.54 17.62
N ILE A 122 3.80 -15.54 16.97
CA ILE A 122 2.72 -15.74 16.01
C ILE A 122 3.32 -15.88 14.61
N GLU A 123 2.87 -16.87 13.83
CA GLU A 123 3.31 -17.05 12.46
C GLU A 123 2.92 -15.82 11.61
N THR A 124 3.86 -15.30 10.84
CA THR A 124 3.66 -14.09 10.02
C THR A 124 4.11 -14.29 8.59
N LEU A 125 3.41 -13.65 7.65
CA LEU A 125 3.78 -13.59 6.25
C LEU A 125 3.44 -12.20 5.68
N GLY A 126 4.45 -11.52 5.14
CA GLY A 126 4.27 -10.29 4.40
C GLY A 126 4.06 -10.54 2.91
N ILE A 127 3.34 -9.64 2.25
CA ILE A 127 3.26 -9.53 0.79
C ILE A 127 3.62 -8.10 0.43
N GLU A 128 4.72 -7.90 -0.28
CA GLU A 128 5.24 -6.56 -0.60
C GLU A 128 5.80 -6.52 -2.02
N PRO A 129 5.19 -5.79 -2.97
CA PRO A 129 5.68 -5.73 -4.35
C PRO A 129 7.05 -5.02 -4.48
N ALA A 130 7.37 -4.07 -3.60
CA ALA A 130 8.62 -3.31 -3.68
C ALA A 130 9.80 -4.12 -3.11
N LYS A 131 10.58 -4.73 -4.01
CA LYS A 131 11.69 -5.63 -3.62
C LYS A 131 12.67 -4.98 -2.63
N ASN A 132 13.05 -3.73 -2.89
CA ASN A 132 14.00 -2.99 -2.05
C ASN A 132 13.52 -2.85 -0.60
N VAL A 133 12.21 -2.74 -0.40
CA VAL A 133 11.57 -2.66 0.91
C VAL A 133 11.39 -4.05 1.53
N ALA A 134 10.89 -5.02 0.75
CA ALA A 134 10.71 -6.41 1.18
C ALA A 134 12.02 -7.05 1.67
N ASP A 135 13.15 -6.75 1.00
CA ASP A 135 14.48 -7.23 1.40
C ASP A 135 14.85 -6.79 2.83
N ILE A 136 14.37 -5.63 3.30
CA ILE A 136 14.59 -5.18 4.69
C ILE A 136 13.78 -6.02 5.68
N ALA A 137 12.53 -6.35 5.37
CA ALA A 137 11.70 -7.23 6.19
C ALA A 137 12.34 -8.63 6.33
N ILE A 138 12.78 -9.18 5.20
CA ILE A 138 13.45 -10.49 5.13
C ILE A 138 14.74 -10.50 5.96
N LYS A 139 15.55 -9.45 5.91
CA LYS A 139 16.75 -9.31 6.75
C LYS A 139 16.44 -9.25 8.24
N LYS A 140 15.28 -8.73 8.65
CA LYS A 140 14.77 -8.79 10.03
C LYS A 140 14.19 -10.18 10.39
N GLY A 141 14.27 -11.13 9.46
CA GLY A 141 13.75 -12.49 9.59
C GLY A 141 12.23 -12.57 9.48
N ILE A 142 11.57 -11.60 8.84
CA ILE A 142 10.13 -11.63 8.58
C ILE A 142 9.94 -12.23 7.19
N PRO A 143 9.28 -13.39 7.05
CA PRO A 143 9.00 -13.97 5.73
C PRO A 143 8.12 -13.02 4.91
N THR A 144 8.55 -12.70 3.69
CA THR A 144 7.82 -11.79 2.79
C THR A 144 7.86 -12.30 1.35
N HIS A 145 6.71 -12.35 0.69
CA HIS A 145 6.62 -12.58 -0.75
C HIS A 145 6.73 -11.26 -1.51
N VAL A 146 7.68 -11.21 -2.45
CA VAL A 146 7.92 -10.02 -3.29
C VAL A 146 6.96 -9.97 -4.48
N ASN A 147 5.69 -9.71 -4.21
CA ASN A 147 4.61 -9.77 -5.21
C ASN A 147 3.48 -8.79 -4.86
N PHE A 148 2.71 -8.40 -5.87
CA PHE A 148 1.36 -7.87 -5.63
C PHE A 148 0.44 -8.98 -5.13
N PHE A 149 -0.47 -8.64 -4.21
CA PHE A 149 -1.51 -9.58 -3.80
C PHE A 149 -2.51 -9.80 -4.93
N SER A 150 -2.84 -11.07 -5.19
CA SER A 150 -3.78 -11.48 -6.22
C SER A 150 -4.48 -12.79 -5.83
N ASN A 151 -5.57 -13.11 -6.52
CA ASN A 151 -6.26 -14.39 -6.35
C ASN A 151 -5.34 -15.59 -6.62
N ASP A 152 -4.40 -15.47 -7.57
CA ASP A 152 -3.46 -16.55 -7.88
C ASP A 152 -2.42 -16.72 -6.78
N LEU A 153 -1.96 -15.61 -6.18
CA LEU A 153 -1.07 -15.67 -5.03
C LEU A 153 -1.78 -16.30 -3.82
N ALA A 154 -3.05 -15.98 -3.59
CA ALA A 154 -3.83 -16.49 -2.47
C ALA A 154 -4.15 -18.00 -2.56
N LYS A 155 -4.04 -18.60 -3.76
CA LYS A 155 -4.28 -20.04 -3.99
C LYS A 155 -3.03 -20.91 -3.86
N LYS A 156 -1.84 -20.30 -3.78
CA LYS A 156 -0.58 -21.02 -3.54
C LYS A 156 -0.46 -21.45 -2.09
#